data_AF-A0AA34X0U8-F1
#
_entry.id   AF-A0AA34X0U8-F1
#
_cell.length_a   1.000
_cell.length_b   1.000
_cell.length_c   1.000
_cell.angle_alpha   90.00
_cell.angle_beta   90.00
_cell.angle_gamma   90.00
#
_symmetry.space_group_name_H-M   'P 1'
#
loop_
_entity.id
_entity.type
_entity.pdbx_description
1 polymer ?
#
loop_
_entity_poly.entity_id
_entity_poly.type
_entity_poly.pdbx_seq_one_letter_code
_entity_poly.pdbx_strand_id
1 'polypeptide(L)'
;MTFKSILAASVLSFAVAGAAVAGSPVSDEVKAQATAALTAQGYEVRSVQMEDGMIEAYAIKDGKAFEVYLDADMNIVEVKN
;
A
#
# COMPACT_ATOMS: atom_id res chain seq x y z
N MET A 1 14.54 32.76 8.62
CA MET A 1 15.53 31.67 8.77
C MET A 1 15.49 30.84 7.51
N THR A 2 16.54 30.96 6.71
CA THR A 2 16.68 30.30 5.41
C THR A 2 17.47 29.02 5.64
N PHE A 3 16.87 27.85 5.43
CA PHE A 3 17.61 26.59 5.44
C PHE A 3 17.83 26.13 4.01
N LYS A 4 19.06 26.30 3.54
CA LYS A 4 19.61 25.70 2.34
C LYS A 4 20.72 24.76 2.77
N SER A 5 20.53 23.46 2.57
CA SER A 5 21.54 22.38 2.75
C SER A 5 20.88 21.06 2.27
N ILE A 6 21.48 20.06 1.65
CA ILE A 6 22.79 19.77 1.01
C ILE A 6 22.52 18.47 0.22
N LEU A 7 23.19 18.27 -0.91
CA LEU A 7 23.20 17.04 -1.70
C LEU A 7 23.48 15.78 -0.85
N ALA A 8 22.76 14.69 -1.12
CA ALA A 8 23.26 13.34 -0.94
C ALA A 8 22.77 12.46 -2.11
N ALA A 9 23.61 12.32 -3.13
CA ALA A 9 23.42 11.34 -4.19
C ALA A 9 23.93 9.99 -3.66
N SER A 10 23.00 9.11 -3.29
CA SER A 10 23.30 7.74 -2.89
C SER A 10 23.03 6.83 -4.09
N VAL A 11 24.08 6.50 -4.84
CA VAL A 11 24.07 5.40 -5.79
C VAL A 11 23.97 4.11 -4.99
N LEU A 12 22.80 3.48 -5.01
CA LEU A 12 22.61 2.14 -4.46
C LEU A 12 22.38 1.16 -5.61
N SER A 13 23.48 0.65 -6.15
CA SER A 13 23.46 -0.50 -7.05
C SER A 13 23.28 -1.77 -6.20
N PHE A 14 22.06 -2.27 -6.10
CA PHE A 14 21.80 -3.65 -5.67
C PHE A 14 21.12 -4.39 -6.82
N ALA A 15 21.94 -5.09 -7.62
CA ALA A 15 21.45 -6.17 -8.46
C ALA A 15 21.24 -7.40 -7.55
N VAL A 16 20.02 -7.57 -7.07
CA VAL A 16 19.53 -8.86 -6.57
C VAL A 16 18.40 -9.27 -7.50
N ALA A 17 18.75 -10.12 -8.48
CA ALA A 17 17.77 -10.97 -9.15
C ALA A 17 17.34 -12.05 -8.16
N GLY A 18 16.59 -11.65 -7.14
CA GLY A 18 15.80 -12.56 -6.33
C GLY A 18 14.48 -12.76 -7.07
N ALA A 19 14.13 -14.00 -7.37
CA ALA A 19 12.76 -14.30 -7.77
C ALA A 19 11.85 -13.75 -6.68
N ALA A 20 11.14 -12.66 -6.99
CA ALA A 20 10.09 -12.15 -6.15
C ALA A 20 9.03 -13.26 -6.09
N VAL A 21 9.04 -14.02 -4.99
CA VAL A 21 7.88 -14.82 -4.60
C VAL A 21 6.83 -13.76 -4.27
N ALA A 22 6.02 -13.41 -5.27
CA ALA A 22 4.83 -12.62 -5.06
C ALA A 22 4.06 -13.30 -3.92
N GLY A 23 3.71 -12.54 -2.87
CA GLY A 23 2.85 -13.02 -1.80
C GLY A 23 1.62 -13.73 -2.38
N SER A 24 1.07 -14.69 -1.64
CA SER A 24 -0.07 -15.48 -2.12
C SER A 24 -1.14 -14.55 -2.73
N PRO A 25 -1.60 -14.81 -3.97
CA PRO A 25 -2.46 -13.87 -4.67
C PRO A 25 -3.74 -13.66 -3.86
N VAL A 26 -4.07 -12.39 -3.58
CA VAL A 26 -5.39 -12.02 -3.03
C VAL A 26 -6.44 -12.49 -4.04
N SER A 27 -7.47 -13.19 -3.56
CA SER A 27 -8.59 -13.59 -4.42
C SER A 27 -9.31 -12.35 -4.97
N ASP A 28 -9.85 -12.44 -6.19
CA ASP A 28 -10.53 -11.30 -6.80
C ASP A 28 -11.77 -10.85 -6.01
N GLU A 29 -12.42 -11.79 -5.30
CA GLU A 29 -13.50 -11.52 -4.34
C GLU A 29 -13.02 -10.58 -3.22
N VAL A 30 -11.90 -10.90 -2.56
CA VAL A 30 -11.33 -10.07 -1.49
C VAL A 30 -10.91 -8.69 -2.01
N LYS A 31 -10.33 -8.62 -3.22
CA LYS A 31 -10.00 -7.33 -3.85
C LYS A 31 -11.24 -6.47 -4.06
N ALA A 32 -12.34 -7.06 -4.54
CA ALA A 32 -13.60 -6.37 -4.76
C ALA A 32 -14.21 -5.86 -3.45
N GLN A 33 -14.23 -6.69 -2.40
CA GLN A 33 -14.74 -6.32 -1.08
C GLN A 33 -13.92 -5.19 -0.45
N ALA A 34 -12.59 -5.30 -0.43
CA ALA A 34 -11.70 -4.26 0.09
C ALA A 34 -11.87 -2.94 -0.67
N THR A 35 -11.95 -3.02 -2.01
CA THR A 35 -12.16 -1.84 -2.86
C THR A 35 -13.49 -1.17 -2.55
N ALA A 36 -14.58 -1.93 -2.40
CA ALA A 36 -15.89 -1.40 -2.09
C ALA A 36 -15.92 -0.73 -0.69
N ALA A 37 -15.37 -1.41 0.33
CA ALA A 37 -15.32 -0.90 1.70
C ALA A 37 -14.53 0.41 1.82
N LEU A 38 -13.39 0.50 1.13
CA LEU A 38 -12.55 1.70 1.16
C LEU A 38 -13.13 2.83 0.30
N THR A 39 -13.72 2.51 -0.86
CA THR A 39 -14.41 3.51 -1.70
C THR A 39 -15.58 4.16 -0.96
N ALA A 40 -16.35 3.37 -0.20
CA ALA A 40 -17.42 3.89 0.66
C ALA A 40 -16.92 4.88 1.73
N GLN A 41 -15.64 4.83 2.08
CA GLN A 41 -14.96 5.72 3.02
C GLN A 41 -14.19 6.87 2.34
N GLY A 42 -14.32 7.01 1.02
CA GLY A 42 -13.73 8.10 0.24
C GLY A 42 -12.30 7.85 -0.24
N TYR A 43 -11.83 6.60 -0.23
CA TYR A 43 -10.54 6.23 -0.81
C TYR A 43 -10.68 5.87 -2.29
N GLU A 44 -9.70 6.26 -3.09
CA GLU A 44 -9.47 5.76 -4.45
C GLU A 44 -8.42 4.63 -4.39
N VAL A 45 -8.88 3.38 -4.42
CA VAL A 45 -7.99 2.20 -4.34
C VAL A 45 -7.25 1.99 -5.67
N ARG A 46 -5.94 1.81 -5.59
CA ARG A 46 -5.04 1.59 -6.74
C ARG A 46 -4.58 0.15 -6.86
N SER A 47 -4.34 -0.53 -5.73
CA SER A 47 -4.01 -1.94 -5.68
C SER A 47 -4.45 -2.54 -4.35
N VAL A 48 -4.66 -3.86 -4.34
CA VAL A 48 -4.91 -4.67 -3.14
C VAL A 48 -4.02 -5.91 -3.22
N GLN A 49 -3.24 -6.16 -2.17
CA GLN A 49 -2.26 -7.24 -2.09
C GLN A 49 -2.31 -7.93 -0.72
N MET A 50 -1.76 -9.16 -0.63
CA MET A 50 -1.50 -9.81 0.65
C MET A 50 -0.05 -9.50 0.99
N GLU A 51 0.17 -8.87 2.14
CA GLU A 51 1.51 -8.56 2.68
C GLU A 51 1.57 -9.10 4.11
N ASP A 52 2.55 -9.95 4.42
CA ASP A 52 2.74 -10.54 5.76
C ASP A 52 1.48 -11.18 6.40
N GLY A 53 0.56 -11.69 5.58
CA GLY A 53 -0.70 -12.31 6.03
C GLY A 53 -1.86 -11.33 6.23
N MET A 54 -1.66 -10.05 5.91
CA MET A 54 -2.66 -8.99 5.98
C MET A 54 -3.10 -8.56 4.57
N ILE A 55 -4.33 -8.04 4.46
CA ILE A 55 -4.78 -7.37 3.24
C ILE A 55 -4.28 -5.93 3.28
N GLU A 56 -3.42 -5.56 2.35
CA GLU A 56 -2.94 -4.19 2.17
C GLU A 56 -3.58 -3.58 0.92
N ALA A 57 -4.14 -2.37 1.06
CA ALA A 57 -4.65 -1.58 -0.05
C ALA A 57 -3.84 -0.28 -0.18
N TYR A 58 -3.21 -0.09 -1.34
CA TYR A 58 -2.64 1.21 -1.70
C TYR A 58 -3.75 2.10 -2.24
N ALA A 59 -3.99 3.25 -1.60
CA ALA A 59 -5.13 4.09 -1.91
C ALA A 59 -4.83 5.59 -1.81
N ILE A 60 -5.57 6.41 -2.57
CA ILE A 60 -5.49 7.86 -2.52
C ILE A 60 -6.71 8.42 -1.77
N LYS A 61 -6.49 9.35 -0.85
CA LYS A 61 -7.56 10.12 -0.21
C LYS A 61 -7.09 11.54 0.03
N ASP A 62 -7.94 12.52 -0.30
CA ASP A 62 -7.60 13.96 -0.19
C ASP A 62 -6.27 14.33 -0.88
N GLY A 63 -5.96 13.67 -2.01
CA GLY A 63 -4.75 13.88 -2.79
C GLY A 63 -3.47 13.27 -2.19
N LYS A 64 -3.57 12.50 -1.10
CA LYS A 64 -2.43 11.81 -0.46
C LYS A 64 -2.54 10.31 -0.64
N ALA A 65 -1.39 9.65 -0.76
CA ALA A 65 -1.30 8.20 -0.83
C ALA A 65 -1.21 7.58 0.56
N PHE A 66 -1.83 6.40 0.71
CA PHE A 66 -1.87 5.64 1.95
C PHE A 66 -1.70 4.15 1.66
N GLU A 67 -1.04 3.45 2.58
CA GLU A 67 -1.14 2.00 2.73
C GLU A 67 -2.19 1.73 3.81
N VAL A 68 -3.29 1.09 3.44
CA VAL A 68 -4.42 0.80 4.34
C VAL A 68 -4.49 -0.70 4.57
N TYR A 69 -4.32 -1.12 5.82
CA TYR A 69 -4.39 -2.53 6.20
C TYR A 69 -5.79 -2.87 6.72
N LEU A 70 -6.32 -3.99 6.22
CA LEU A 70 -7.66 -4.49 6.52
C LEU A 70 -7.60 -5.86 7.21
N ASP A 71 -8.51 -6.09 8.15
CA ASP A 71 -8.79 -7.43 8.67
C ASP A 71 -9.69 -8.25 7.72
N ALA A 72 -10.01 -9.49 8.11
CA ALA A 72 -10.84 -10.40 7.31
C ALA A 72 -12.29 -9.90 7.13
N ASP A 73 -12.76 -9.01 8.00
CA ASP A 73 -14.10 -8.41 7.96
C ASP A 73 -14.09 -7.05 7.22
N MET A 74 -12.97 -6.69 6.58
CA MET A 74 -12.73 -5.41 5.87
C MET A 74 -12.76 -4.18 6.78
N ASN A 75 -12.47 -4.33 8.08
CA ASN A 75 -12.26 -3.19 8.95
C ASN A 75 -10.83 -2.68 8.79
N ILE A 76 -10.67 -1.35 8.79
CA ILE A 76 -9.35 -0.72 8.79
C ILE A 76 -8.70 -0.96 10.15
N VAL A 77 -7.56 -1.62 10.16
CA VAL A 77 -6.77 -1.86 11.39
C VAL A 77 -5.54 -0.96 11.47
N GLU A 78 -5.01 -0.49 10.34
CA GLU A 78 -3.86 0.42 10.30
C GLU A 78 -3.86 1.27 9.02
N VAL A 79 -3.33 2.49 9.12
CA VAL A 79 -3.12 3.40 7.98
C VAL A 79 -1.73 4.01 8.07
N LYS A 80 -0.93 3.87 7.01
CA LYS A 80 0.40 4.49 6.87
C LYS A 80 0.42 5.50 5.71
N ASN A 81 1.25 6.53 5.80
CA ASN A 81 1.51 7.56 4.79
C ASN A 81 3.01 7.82 4.64
#